data_AF-A0AA42P8I5-F1
#
_entry.id   AF-A0AA42P8I5-F1
#
_cell.length_a   1.000
_cell.length_b   1.000
_cell.length_c   1.000
_cell.angle_alpha   90.00
_cell.angle_beta   90.00
_cell.angle_gamma   90.00
#
_symmetry.space_group_name_H-M   'P 1'
#
loop_
_entity.id
_entity.type
_entity.pdbx_description
1 polymer ?
#
loop_
_entity_poly.entity_id
_entity_poly.type
_entity_poly.pdbx_seq_one_letter_code
_entity_poly.pdbx_strand_id
1 'polypeptide(L)'
;MSSTLIPLSALTDARLTGSGVFDVLMKASRAHLDEEFSRNRIKGAEYAQVYLGSLTEVLQASVQFLLQKDKTDAEVRLINQQILNAEVENRVLEAQVCKLKAEFDLLQEQRLKTTEETGLLAQKKITEKAQTVGAGVDEDSVVGRQKMLYRAQTDGFKRDAEQKAAKLLADTWNVRRTTDEGTVADSTNMLNDATIGRAISKLLAGVGA
;
A
#
# COMPACT_ATOMS: atom_id res chain seq x y z
N MET A 1 -15.66 -39.09 -7.05
CA MET A 1 -15.23 -40.20 -6.18
C MET A 1 -16.14 -41.38 -6.49
N SER A 2 -15.56 -42.49 -6.97
CA SER A 2 -16.35 -43.69 -7.26
C SER A 2 -16.68 -44.34 -5.92
N SER A 3 -17.97 -44.43 -5.54
CA SER A 3 -18.38 -45.34 -4.48
C SER A 3 -18.01 -46.74 -4.92
N THR A 4 -16.93 -47.30 -4.37
CA THR A 4 -16.63 -48.73 -4.51
C THR A 4 -17.68 -49.49 -3.73
N LEU A 5 -18.82 -49.74 -4.37
CA LEU A 5 -19.83 -50.67 -3.92
C LEU A 5 -19.14 -51.97 -3.53
N ILE A 6 -19.34 -52.42 -2.29
CA ILE A 6 -18.83 -53.72 -1.82
C ILE A 6 -19.50 -54.78 -2.71
N PRO A 7 -18.76 -55.47 -3.59
CA PRO A 7 -19.37 -56.46 -4.47
C PRO A 7 -19.73 -57.71 -3.67
N LEU A 8 -20.72 -58.47 -4.14
CA LEU A 8 -21.10 -59.73 -3.49
C LEU A 8 -19.92 -60.72 -3.38
N SER A 9 -18.98 -60.68 -4.33
CA SER A 9 -17.74 -61.46 -4.29
C SER A 9 -16.82 -61.13 -3.12
N ALA A 10 -16.91 -59.92 -2.54
CA ALA A 10 -16.18 -59.60 -1.31
C ALA A 10 -16.75 -60.35 -0.10
N LEU A 11 -18.05 -60.69 -0.13
CA LEU A 11 -18.70 -61.51 0.89
C LEU A 11 -18.49 -63.00 0.61
N THR A 12 -18.87 -63.48 -0.57
CA THR A 12 -18.79 -64.91 -0.95
C THR A 12 -18.72 -65.10 -2.47
N ASP A 13 -18.02 -66.15 -2.89
CA ASP A 13 -17.97 -66.66 -4.26
C ASP A 13 -19.00 -67.77 -4.52
N ALA A 14 -19.89 -68.04 -3.55
CA ALA A 14 -20.87 -69.14 -3.57
C ALA A 14 -20.22 -70.52 -3.79
N ARG A 15 -19.01 -70.72 -3.26
CA ARG A 15 -18.22 -71.96 -3.37
C ARG A 15 -17.58 -72.30 -2.03
N LEU A 16 -17.40 -73.60 -1.76
CA LEU A 16 -16.75 -74.09 -0.54
C LEU A 16 -15.28 -73.66 -0.39
N THR A 17 -14.65 -73.20 -1.47
CA THR A 17 -13.25 -72.75 -1.51
C THR A 17 -13.13 -71.32 -2.03
N GLY A 18 -14.16 -70.50 -1.82
CA GLY A 18 -14.16 -69.10 -2.23
C GLY A 18 -13.17 -68.23 -1.44
N SER A 19 -12.99 -67.00 -1.94
CA SER A 19 -12.06 -65.99 -1.43
C SER A 19 -12.76 -64.86 -0.67
N GLY A 20 -14.09 -64.82 -0.68
CA GLY A 20 -14.86 -63.86 0.08
C GLY A 20 -14.66 -64.02 1.59
N VAL A 21 -14.92 -62.96 2.36
CA VAL A 21 -14.72 -62.96 3.82
C VAL A 21 -15.51 -64.09 4.49
N PHE A 22 -16.75 -64.33 4.05
CA PHE A 22 -17.55 -65.43 4.56
C PHE A 22 -16.95 -66.79 4.20
N ASP A 23 -16.49 -66.98 2.97
CA ASP A 23 -15.91 -68.26 2.53
C ASP A 23 -14.63 -68.59 3.30
N VAL A 24 -13.75 -67.60 3.49
CA VAL A 24 -12.50 -67.76 4.22
C VAL A 24 -12.75 -68.07 5.69
N LEU A 25 -13.67 -67.35 6.33
CA LEU A 25 -14.02 -67.60 7.73
C LEU A 25 -14.76 -68.92 7.92
N MET A 26 -15.68 -69.30 7.01
CA MET A 26 -16.38 -70.57 7.07
C MET A 26 -15.46 -71.76 6.79
N LYS A 27 -14.46 -71.60 5.93
CA LYS A 27 -13.44 -72.63 5.72
C LYS A 27 -12.67 -72.92 7.01
N ALA A 28 -12.29 -71.90 7.76
CA ALA A 28 -11.65 -72.06 9.06
C ALA A 28 -12.60 -72.70 10.10
N SER A 29 -13.83 -72.20 10.20
CA SER A 29 -14.86 -72.74 11.11
C SER A 29 -15.14 -74.22 10.84
N ARG A 30 -15.32 -74.60 9.56
CA ARG A 30 -15.55 -75.98 9.16
C ARG A 30 -14.34 -76.87 9.45
N ALA A 31 -13.11 -76.41 9.24
CA ALA A 31 -11.92 -77.20 9.55
C ALA A 31 -11.86 -77.59 11.05
N HIS A 32 -12.24 -76.67 11.95
CA HIS A 32 -12.38 -76.99 13.37
C HIS A 32 -13.51 -77.99 13.64
N LEU A 33 -14.65 -77.83 12.97
CA LEU A 33 -15.80 -78.72 13.15
C LEU A 33 -15.53 -80.15 12.65
N ASP A 34 -14.91 -80.27 11.48
CA ASP A 34 -14.52 -81.55 10.87
C ASP A 34 -13.53 -82.30 11.78
N GLU A 35 -12.59 -81.59 12.41
CA GLU A 35 -11.66 -82.16 13.39
C GLU A 35 -12.39 -82.74 14.61
N GLU A 36 -13.30 -81.98 15.24
CA GLU A 36 -14.03 -82.44 16.42
C GLU A 36 -14.98 -83.62 16.11
N PHE A 37 -15.56 -83.65 14.91
CA PHE A 37 -16.38 -84.75 14.43
C PHE A 37 -15.55 -86.03 14.19
N SER A 38 -14.40 -85.90 13.52
CA SER A 38 -13.51 -87.04 13.24
C SER A 38 -12.99 -87.70 14.54
N ARG A 39 -12.89 -86.92 15.62
CA ARG A 39 -12.53 -87.38 16.97
C ARG A 39 -13.70 -87.94 17.79
N ASN A 40 -14.89 -88.09 17.20
CA ASN A 40 -16.12 -88.55 17.85
C ASN A 40 -16.54 -87.71 19.08
N ARG A 41 -16.15 -86.43 19.16
CA ARG A 41 -16.55 -85.54 20.26
C ARG A 41 -17.94 -84.94 20.08
N ILE A 42 -18.34 -84.76 18.82
CA ILE A 42 -19.69 -84.35 18.40
C ILE A 42 -20.24 -85.41 17.44
N LYS A 43 -21.53 -85.73 17.52
CA LYS A 43 -22.20 -86.72 16.64
C LYS A 43 -23.08 -85.99 15.64
N GLY A 44 -23.73 -86.73 14.74
CA GLY A 44 -24.42 -86.15 13.57
C GLY A 44 -25.43 -85.04 13.91
N ALA A 45 -26.17 -85.18 15.01
CA ALA A 45 -27.11 -84.15 15.45
C ALA A 45 -26.40 -82.91 16.01
N GLU A 46 -25.38 -83.07 16.87
CA GLU A 46 -24.62 -81.94 17.40
C GLU A 46 -23.79 -81.24 16.31
N TYR A 47 -23.23 -82.00 15.37
CA TYR A 47 -22.49 -81.46 14.21
C TYR A 47 -23.37 -80.53 13.38
N ALA A 48 -24.58 -80.97 13.02
CA ALA A 48 -25.50 -80.15 12.25
C ALA A 48 -25.90 -78.86 13.00
N GLN A 49 -26.10 -78.97 14.32
CA GLN A 49 -26.49 -77.83 15.15
C GLN A 49 -25.35 -76.80 15.31
N VAL A 50 -24.13 -77.25 15.58
CA VAL A 50 -22.95 -76.36 15.69
C VAL A 50 -22.59 -75.79 14.32
N TYR A 51 -22.69 -76.57 13.24
CA TYR A 51 -22.47 -76.08 11.88
C TYR A 51 -23.43 -74.94 11.55
N LEU A 52 -24.74 -75.13 11.76
CA LEU A 52 -25.76 -74.10 11.49
C LEU A 52 -25.55 -72.84 12.34
N GLY A 53 -25.19 -73.01 13.62
CA GLY A 53 -24.85 -71.90 14.51
C GLY A 53 -23.66 -71.09 13.99
N SER A 54 -22.56 -71.78 13.68
CA SER A 54 -21.35 -71.16 13.15
C SER A 54 -21.58 -70.47 11.80
N LEU A 55 -22.42 -71.07 10.94
CA LEU A 55 -22.77 -70.50 9.64
C LEU A 55 -23.50 -69.17 9.80
N THR A 56 -24.45 -69.11 10.73
CA THR A 56 -25.22 -67.89 11.03
C THR A 56 -24.32 -66.79 11.60
N GLU A 57 -23.45 -67.15 12.55
CA GLU A 57 -22.54 -66.21 13.22
C GLU A 57 -21.46 -65.67 12.28
N VAL A 58 -20.80 -66.55 11.52
CA VAL A 58 -19.76 -66.15 10.56
C VAL A 58 -20.35 -65.30 9.45
N LEU A 59 -21.56 -65.59 8.97
CA LEU A 59 -22.24 -64.74 7.99
C LEU A 59 -22.46 -63.33 8.54
N GLN A 60 -23.00 -63.22 9.74
CA GLN A 60 -23.24 -61.94 10.40
C GLN A 60 -21.94 -61.15 10.63
N ALA A 61 -20.90 -61.82 11.14
CA ALA A 61 -19.58 -61.21 11.38
C ALA A 61 -18.92 -60.76 10.07
N SER A 62 -19.04 -61.55 8.99
CA SER A 62 -18.46 -61.23 7.68
C SER A 62 -19.10 -59.97 7.07
N VAL A 63 -20.42 -59.87 7.14
CA VAL A 63 -21.15 -58.67 6.66
C VAL A 63 -20.75 -57.45 7.48
N GLN A 64 -20.70 -57.56 8.81
CA GLN A 64 -20.28 -56.46 9.68
C GLN A 64 -18.83 -56.01 9.40
N PHE A 65 -17.90 -56.95 9.24
CA PHE A 65 -16.51 -56.65 8.93
C PHE A 65 -16.36 -55.88 7.62
N LEU A 66 -17.04 -56.33 6.55
CA LEU A 66 -16.98 -55.67 5.24
C LEU A 66 -17.52 -54.23 5.30
N LEU A 67 -18.67 -54.04 5.93
CA LEU A 67 -19.27 -52.72 6.10
C LEU A 67 -18.39 -51.80 6.95
N GLN A 68 -17.83 -52.31 8.05
CA GLN A 68 -16.97 -51.53 8.93
C GLN A 68 -15.65 -51.15 8.27
N LYS A 69 -15.04 -52.07 7.52
CA LYS A 69 -13.83 -51.81 6.75
C LYS A 69 -14.07 -50.69 5.73
N ASP A 70 -15.12 -50.77 4.92
CA ASP A 70 -15.40 -49.76 3.90
C ASP A 70 -15.71 -48.39 4.51
N LYS A 71 -16.46 -48.37 5.63
CA LYS A 71 -16.70 -47.15 6.41
C LYS A 71 -15.40 -46.52 6.88
N THR A 72 -14.51 -47.29 7.51
CA THR A 72 -13.22 -46.79 7.99
C THR A 72 -12.32 -46.33 6.84
N ASP A 73 -12.29 -47.05 5.72
CA ASP A 73 -11.54 -46.64 4.53
C ASP A 73 -12.07 -45.30 3.96
N ALA A 74 -13.38 -45.09 3.97
CA ALA A 74 -14.00 -43.82 3.58
C ALA A 74 -13.68 -42.68 4.56
N GLU A 75 -13.75 -42.93 5.86
CA GLU A 75 -13.40 -41.97 6.92
C GLU A 75 -11.93 -41.53 6.82
N VAL A 76 -11.00 -42.47 6.61
CA VAL A 76 -9.57 -42.17 6.42
C VAL A 76 -9.36 -41.29 5.18
N ARG A 77 -10.03 -41.61 4.07
CA ARG A 77 -9.96 -40.78 2.84
C ARG A 77 -10.47 -39.37 3.08
N LEU A 78 -11.57 -39.21 3.81
CA LEU A 78 -12.11 -37.91 4.16
C LEU A 78 -11.14 -37.10 5.03
N ILE A 79 -10.59 -37.72 6.07
CA ILE A 79 -9.63 -37.07 6.99
C ILE A 79 -8.36 -36.65 6.23
N ASN A 80 -7.81 -37.51 5.37
CA ASN A 80 -6.66 -37.16 4.54
C ASN A 80 -6.96 -35.96 3.63
N GLN A 81 -8.16 -35.89 3.05
CA GLN A 81 -8.56 -34.73 2.26
C GLN A 81 -8.70 -33.46 3.11
N GLN A 82 -9.22 -33.57 4.34
CA GLN A 82 -9.31 -32.45 5.27
C GLN A 82 -7.93 -31.92 5.67
N ILE A 83 -6.95 -32.81 5.90
CA ILE A 83 -5.56 -32.43 6.19
C ILE A 83 -4.99 -31.64 5.01
N LEU A 84 -5.11 -32.15 3.78
CA LEU A 84 -4.63 -31.44 2.59
C LEU A 84 -5.29 -30.08 2.41
N ASN A 85 -6.59 -29.97 2.67
CA ASN A 85 -7.30 -28.69 2.62
C ASN A 85 -6.77 -27.71 3.68
N ALA A 86 -6.55 -28.18 4.91
CA ALA A 86 -6.01 -27.36 5.99
C ALA A 86 -4.56 -26.91 5.72
N GLU A 87 -3.74 -27.74 5.09
CA GLU A 87 -2.39 -27.35 4.65
C GLU A 87 -2.45 -26.23 3.60
N VAL A 88 -3.35 -26.35 2.63
CA VAL A 88 -3.56 -25.29 1.62
C VAL A 88 -4.07 -24.01 2.27
N GLU A 89 -5.01 -24.09 3.20
CA GLU A 89 -5.54 -22.94 3.95
C GLU A 89 -4.44 -22.23 4.74
N ASN A 90 -3.57 -22.97 5.44
CA ASN A 90 -2.43 -22.40 6.14
C ASN A 90 -1.47 -21.66 5.20
N ARG A 91 -1.16 -22.23 4.03
CA ARG A 91 -0.31 -21.56 3.02
C ARG A 91 -0.93 -20.28 2.49
N VAL A 92 -2.25 -20.24 2.32
CA VAL A 92 -2.98 -19.03 1.91
C VAL A 92 -2.90 -17.96 3.00
N LEU A 93 -3.05 -18.35 4.26
CA LEU A 93 -2.94 -17.43 5.40
C LEU A 93 -1.52 -16.84 5.52
N GLU A 94 -0.48 -17.67 5.37
CA GLU A 94 0.91 -17.20 5.33
C GLU A 94 1.15 -16.18 4.20
N ALA A 95 0.63 -16.46 3.00
CA ALA A 95 0.72 -15.54 1.87
C ALA A 95 -0.03 -14.22 2.13
N GLN A 96 -1.20 -14.27 2.78
CA GLN A 96 -1.95 -13.08 3.18
C GLN A 96 -1.18 -12.22 4.19
N VAL A 97 -0.48 -12.83 5.15
CA VAL A 97 0.38 -12.09 6.09
C VAL A 97 1.49 -11.35 5.34
N CYS A 98 2.16 -12.00 4.38
CA CYS A 98 3.19 -11.36 3.57
C CYS A 98 2.63 -10.20 2.73
N LYS A 99 1.46 -10.39 2.11
CA LYS A 99 0.78 -9.33 1.37
C LYS A 99 0.48 -8.12 2.26
N LEU A 100 -0.08 -8.36 3.45
CA LEU A 100 -0.46 -7.28 4.36
C LEU A 100 0.75 -6.50 4.88
N LYS A 101 1.89 -7.17 5.11
CA LYS A 101 3.16 -6.51 5.44
C LYS A 101 3.64 -5.60 4.31
N ALA A 102 3.62 -6.07 3.06
CA ALA A 102 4.01 -5.25 1.91
C ALA A 102 3.08 -4.05 1.70
N GLU A 103 1.77 -4.23 1.91
CA GLU A 103 0.78 -3.15 1.88
C GLU A 103 1.04 -2.12 2.99
N PHE A 104 1.40 -2.58 4.21
CA PHE A 104 1.77 -1.70 5.31
C PHE A 104 3.00 -0.86 4.98
N ASP A 105 4.06 -1.47 4.45
CA ASP A 105 5.28 -0.76 4.06
C ASP A 105 4.99 0.30 2.99
N LEU A 106 4.19 -0.04 1.98
CA LEU A 106 3.77 0.91 0.95
C LEU A 106 3.01 2.11 1.55
N LEU A 107 2.11 1.86 2.50
CA LEU A 107 1.35 2.93 3.19
C LEU A 107 2.26 3.81 4.07
N GLN A 108 3.32 3.26 4.64
CA GLN A 108 4.33 4.04 5.37
C GLN A 108 5.07 4.98 4.42
N GLU A 109 5.54 4.48 3.27
CA GLU A 109 6.23 5.28 2.25
C GLU A 109 5.33 6.38 1.66
N GLN A 110 4.06 6.05 1.38
CA GLN A 110 3.08 7.04 0.89
C GLN A 110 2.87 8.18 1.90
N ARG A 111 2.80 7.87 3.19
CA ARG A 111 2.67 8.89 4.24
C ARG A 111 3.90 9.81 4.32
N LEU A 112 5.11 9.25 4.21
CA LEU A 112 6.34 10.03 4.18
C LEU A 112 6.35 10.96 2.98
N LYS A 113 6.04 10.44 1.79
CA LYS A 113 5.89 11.24 0.57
C LYS A 113 4.88 12.39 0.76
N THR A 114 3.69 12.11 1.29
CA THR A 114 2.67 13.15 1.53
C THR A 114 3.15 14.22 2.52
N THR A 115 3.93 13.82 3.53
CA THR A 115 4.51 14.75 4.51
C THR A 115 5.51 15.71 3.83
N GLU A 116 6.42 15.17 3.03
CA GLU A 116 7.39 15.96 2.27
C GLU A 116 6.71 16.88 1.24
N GLU A 117 5.71 16.37 0.52
CA GLU A 117 4.91 17.16 -0.43
C GLU A 117 4.19 18.31 0.26
N THR A 118 3.64 18.08 1.46
CA THR A 118 2.99 19.12 2.26
C THR A 118 3.98 20.20 2.68
N GLY A 119 5.18 19.82 3.11
CA GLY A 119 6.25 20.76 3.44
C GLY A 119 6.67 21.62 2.25
N LEU A 120 6.88 21.00 1.08
CA LEU A 120 7.20 21.70 -0.16
C LEU A 120 6.08 22.65 -0.57
N LEU A 121 4.83 22.23 -0.50
CA LEU A 121 3.67 23.08 -0.82
C LEU A 121 3.56 24.27 0.13
N ALA A 122 3.85 24.09 1.42
CA ALA A 122 3.89 25.18 2.39
C ALA A 122 4.97 26.22 2.01
N GLN A 123 6.17 25.78 1.62
CA GLN A 123 7.24 26.66 1.15
C GLN A 123 6.85 27.39 -0.15
N LYS A 124 6.27 26.67 -1.11
CA LYS A 124 5.79 27.28 -2.38
C LYS A 124 4.76 28.37 -2.11
N LYS A 125 3.80 28.12 -1.23
CA LYS A 125 2.79 29.10 -0.82
C LYS A 125 3.42 30.39 -0.27
N ILE A 126 4.49 30.28 0.52
CA ILE A 126 5.24 31.46 1.01
C ILE A 126 5.84 32.23 -0.16
N THR A 127 6.52 31.54 -1.08
CA THR A 127 7.16 32.20 -2.24
C THR A 127 6.17 32.84 -3.20
N GLU A 128 5.04 32.21 -3.48
CA GLU A 128 3.98 32.76 -4.34
C GLU A 128 3.28 33.96 -3.67
N LYS A 129 3.03 33.87 -2.36
CA LYS A 129 2.49 35.00 -1.61
C LYS A 129 3.46 36.19 -1.61
N ALA A 130 4.77 35.95 -1.53
CA ALA A 130 5.79 37.00 -1.57
C ALA A 130 5.80 37.78 -2.89
N GLN A 131 5.37 37.16 -3.99
CA GLN A 131 5.27 37.80 -5.31
C GLN A 131 4.07 38.75 -5.41
N THR A 132 2.97 38.47 -4.70
CA THR A 132 1.70 39.22 -4.82
C THR A 132 1.41 40.15 -3.64
N VAL A 133 1.88 39.81 -2.44
CA VAL A 133 1.64 40.57 -1.21
C VAL A 133 2.98 40.90 -0.55
N GLY A 134 3.16 42.17 -0.17
CA GLY A 134 4.42 42.66 0.41
C GLY A 134 4.69 42.20 1.85
N ALA A 135 3.66 41.83 2.60
CA ALA A 135 3.77 41.52 4.03
C ALA A 135 4.37 40.13 4.29
N GLY A 136 5.44 40.09 5.09
CA GLY A 136 6.10 38.86 5.55
C GLY A 136 7.20 38.31 4.63
N VAL A 137 7.72 39.14 3.71
CA VAL A 137 8.89 38.78 2.90
C VAL A 137 10.15 39.21 3.63
N ASP A 138 11.04 38.27 3.90
CA ASP A 138 12.37 38.55 4.46
C ASP A 138 13.14 39.48 3.50
N GLU A 139 13.72 40.56 4.02
CA GLU A 139 14.46 41.55 3.24
C GLU A 139 15.70 40.98 2.56
N ASP A 140 16.35 39.98 3.18
CA ASP A 140 17.54 39.31 2.65
C ASP A 140 17.21 38.22 1.62
N SER A 141 15.93 37.86 1.47
CA SER A 141 15.48 36.94 0.42
C SER A 141 15.66 37.53 -0.99
N VAL A 142 15.72 36.66 -2.01
CA VAL A 142 15.82 37.11 -3.42
C VAL A 142 14.68 38.06 -3.78
N VAL A 143 13.45 37.77 -3.35
CA VAL A 143 12.27 38.62 -3.60
C VAL A 143 12.38 39.95 -2.82
N GLY A 144 12.86 39.92 -1.57
CA GLY A 144 13.11 41.11 -0.76
C GLY A 144 14.13 42.05 -1.40
N ARG A 145 15.30 41.51 -1.76
CA ARG A 145 16.37 42.24 -2.44
C ARG A 145 15.92 42.81 -3.78
N GLN A 146 15.14 42.05 -4.56
CA GLN A 146 14.60 42.53 -5.83
C GLN A 146 13.64 43.72 -5.63
N LYS A 147 12.78 43.69 -4.61
CA LYS A 147 11.92 44.83 -4.26
C LYS A 147 12.73 46.06 -3.83
N MET A 148 13.76 45.87 -3.00
CA MET A 148 14.64 46.95 -2.56
C MET A 148 15.39 47.58 -3.73
N LEU A 149 15.89 46.75 -4.66
CA LEU A 149 16.51 47.23 -5.89
C LEU A 149 15.52 48.05 -6.73
N TYR A 150 14.29 47.58 -6.94
CA TYR A 150 13.30 48.34 -7.71
C TYR A 150 12.93 49.67 -7.06
N ARG A 151 12.87 49.74 -5.72
CA ARG A 151 12.69 51.00 -4.99
C ARG A 151 13.88 51.93 -5.20
N ALA A 152 15.09 51.44 -4.98
CA ALA A 152 16.32 52.22 -5.17
C ALA A 152 16.47 52.72 -6.61
N GLN A 153 16.11 51.92 -7.61
CA GLN A 153 16.06 52.35 -9.02
C GLN A 153 15.02 53.43 -9.26
N THR A 154 13.80 53.28 -8.70
CA THR A 154 12.75 54.29 -8.80
C THR A 154 13.18 55.62 -8.20
N ASP A 155 13.82 55.60 -7.04
CA ASP A 155 14.34 56.80 -6.40
C ASP A 155 15.54 57.38 -7.15
N GLY A 156 16.42 56.52 -7.69
CA GLY A 156 17.50 56.91 -8.58
C GLY A 156 17.01 57.67 -9.82
N PHE A 157 15.93 57.22 -10.46
CA PHE A 157 15.33 57.93 -11.60
C PHE A 157 14.76 59.30 -11.22
N LYS A 158 14.11 59.42 -10.06
CA LYS A 158 13.64 60.72 -9.55
C LYS A 158 14.82 61.67 -9.29
N ARG A 159 15.87 61.17 -8.63
CA ARG A 159 17.09 61.93 -8.34
C ARG A 159 17.83 62.34 -9.61
N ASP A 160 17.89 61.48 -10.62
CA ASP A 160 18.47 61.82 -11.93
C ASP A 160 17.67 62.95 -12.63
N ALA A 161 16.34 62.90 -12.59
CA ALA A 161 15.49 63.97 -13.11
C ALA A 161 15.71 65.30 -12.35
N GLU A 162 15.82 65.25 -11.03
CA GLU A 162 16.16 66.42 -10.19
C GLU A 162 17.53 67.00 -10.56
N GLN A 163 18.54 66.15 -10.72
CA GLN A 163 19.89 66.55 -11.11
C GLN A 163 19.93 67.20 -12.50
N LYS A 164 19.22 66.63 -13.48
CA LYS A 164 19.11 67.19 -14.83
C LYS A 164 18.40 68.54 -14.84
N ALA A 165 17.32 68.70 -14.07
CA ALA A 165 16.62 69.98 -13.93
C ALA A 165 17.51 71.05 -13.27
N ALA A 166 18.19 70.70 -12.17
CA ALA A 166 19.13 71.59 -11.50
C ALA A 166 20.29 71.99 -12.42
N LYS A 167 20.83 71.04 -13.20
CA LYS A 167 21.86 71.31 -14.20
C LYS A 167 21.38 72.30 -15.27
N LEU A 168 20.19 72.10 -15.84
CA LEU A 168 19.62 73.02 -16.84
C LEU A 168 19.44 74.44 -16.28
N LEU A 169 19.00 74.56 -15.03
CA LEU A 169 18.87 75.85 -14.33
C LEU A 169 20.24 76.51 -14.13
N ALA A 170 21.24 75.75 -13.65
CA ALA A 170 22.60 76.25 -13.47
C ALA A 170 23.26 76.65 -14.81
N ASP A 171 23.05 75.88 -15.87
CA ASP A 171 23.53 76.19 -17.21
C ASP A 171 22.86 77.48 -17.74
N THR A 172 21.55 77.66 -17.52
CA THR A 172 20.83 78.90 -17.88
C THR A 172 21.38 80.11 -17.12
N TRP A 173 21.65 79.95 -15.83
CA TRP A 173 22.27 80.99 -15.00
C TRP A 173 23.65 81.37 -15.51
N ASN A 174 24.50 80.38 -15.80
CA ASN A 174 25.86 80.60 -16.27
C ASN A 174 25.89 81.31 -17.63
N VAL A 175 25.02 80.91 -18.57
CA VAL A 175 24.91 81.56 -19.89
C VAL A 175 24.52 83.03 -19.72
N ARG A 176 23.48 83.34 -18.94
CA ARG A 176 23.06 84.73 -18.70
C ARG A 176 24.17 85.58 -18.10
N ARG A 177 24.87 85.06 -17.09
CA ARG A 177 25.98 85.75 -16.45
C ARG A 177 27.15 86.06 -17.40
N THR A 178 27.25 85.34 -18.52
CA THR A 178 28.33 85.46 -19.51
C THR A 178 27.90 86.09 -20.84
N THR A 179 26.61 86.37 -21.05
CA THR A 179 26.04 87.00 -22.26
C THR A 179 25.28 88.28 -21.93
N ASP A 180 25.27 89.29 -22.81
CA ASP A 180 24.58 90.57 -22.58
C ASP A 180 23.04 90.39 -22.41
N GLU A 181 22.48 90.85 -21.28
CA GLU A 181 21.22 90.40 -20.68
C GLU A 181 20.02 91.29 -21.05
N GLY A 182 19.45 91.10 -22.25
CA GLY A 182 18.15 91.71 -22.62
C GLY A 182 16.91 91.01 -22.03
N THR A 183 17.09 89.92 -21.28
CA THR A 183 15.99 89.04 -20.83
C THR A 183 15.80 89.06 -19.32
N VAL A 184 14.57 89.24 -18.85
CA VAL A 184 14.24 89.31 -17.42
C VAL A 184 14.30 87.92 -16.77
N ALA A 185 15.09 87.77 -15.71
CA ALA A 185 15.15 86.58 -14.86
C ALA A 185 14.40 86.86 -13.55
N ASP A 186 13.19 86.32 -13.39
CA ASP A 186 12.32 86.69 -12.26
C ASP A 186 11.64 85.46 -11.63
N SER A 187 10.78 85.73 -10.65
CA SER A 187 9.95 84.70 -10.04
C SER A 187 8.82 84.23 -10.94
N THR A 188 8.54 84.88 -12.07
CA THR A 188 7.49 84.46 -13.00
C THR A 188 7.98 83.29 -13.85
N ASN A 189 9.20 83.40 -14.38
CA ASN A 189 9.84 82.34 -15.17
C ASN A 189 10.69 81.37 -14.35
N MET A 190 10.82 81.58 -13.04
CA MET A 190 11.55 80.72 -12.10
C MET A 190 13.06 80.66 -12.32
N LEU A 191 13.64 81.67 -12.97
CA LEU A 191 15.07 81.71 -13.32
C LEU A 191 15.87 82.73 -12.51
N ASN A 192 15.30 83.25 -11.41
CA ASN A 192 16.04 84.07 -10.45
C ASN A 192 17.00 83.23 -9.60
N ASP A 193 18.09 83.85 -9.12
CA ASP A 193 19.16 83.20 -8.35
C ASP A 193 18.63 82.44 -7.11
N ALA A 194 17.62 82.99 -6.44
CA ALA A 194 16.99 82.36 -5.28
C ALA A 194 16.31 81.02 -5.63
N THR A 195 15.68 80.90 -6.81
CA THR A 195 15.03 79.65 -7.23
C THR A 195 16.06 78.61 -7.65
N ILE A 196 17.12 79.02 -8.31
CA ILE A 196 18.23 78.14 -8.71
C ILE A 196 18.97 77.64 -7.46
N GLY A 197 19.25 78.53 -6.51
CA GLY A 197 19.83 78.18 -5.21
C GLY A 197 18.99 77.15 -4.46
N ARG A 198 17.65 77.30 -4.43
CA ARG A 198 16.75 76.31 -3.81
C ARG A 198 16.81 74.93 -4.49
N ALA A 199 16.91 74.89 -5.83
CA ALA A 199 17.05 73.64 -6.56
C ALA A 199 18.38 72.93 -6.22
N ILE A 200 19.48 73.69 -6.15
CA ILE A 200 20.80 73.19 -5.76
C ILE A 200 20.81 72.71 -4.31
N SER A 201 20.23 73.48 -3.37
CA SER A 201 20.13 73.08 -1.95
C SER A 201 19.36 71.76 -1.77
N LYS A 202 18.26 71.55 -2.50
CA LYS A 202 17.52 70.28 -2.47
C LYS A 202 18.33 69.12 -3.04
N LEU A 203 19.13 69.35 -4.07
CA LEU A 203 20.02 68.35 -4.65
C LEU A 203 21.09 67.93 -3.63
N LEU A 204 21.76 68.90 -3.00
CA LEU A 204 22.78 68.69 -1.97
C LEU A 204 22.22 67.93 -0.75
N ALA A 205 21.06 68.34 -0.25
CA ALA A 205 20.39 67.66 0.87
C ALA A 205 20.13 66.17 0.56
N GLY A 206 19.74 65.84 -0.67
CA GLY A 206 19.49 64.45 -1.05
C GLY A 206 20.74 63.59 -1.32
N VAL A 207 21.94 64.16 -1.30
CA VAL A 207 23.22 63.41 -1.27
C VAL A 207 23.90 63.47 0.10
N GLY A 208 23.26 64.11 1.10
CA GLY A 208 23.82 64.28 2.44
C GLY A 208 24.98 65.26 2.51
N ALA A 209 25.04 66.23 1.60
CA ALA A 209 26.05 67.29 1.54
C ALA A 209 25.56 68.62 2.12
#